data_AF-A0A0Q6Z3W2-F1
#
_entry.id   AF-A0A0Q6Z3W2-F1
#
_cell.length_a   1.000
_cell.length_b   1.000
_cell.length_c   1.000
_cell.angle_alpha   90.00
_cell.angle_beta   90.00
_cell.angle_gamma   90.00
#
_symmetry.space_group_name_H-M   'P 1'
#
loop_
_entity.id
_entity.type
_entity.pdbx_description
1 polymer ?
#
loop_
_entity_poly.entity_id
_entity_poly.type
_entity_poly.pdbx_seq_one_letter_code
_entity_poly.pdbx_strand_id
1 'polypeptide(L)'
;MTTELDRKVKIALDESRLLVLGAQVLFGFAFQAVFQDLFRDVAAVTQALQCIALGLLCISVGLLIAPSMYHRIACGGQSSHRAIHITTSLTSWSLFPLTLGLGASIFVIFDRFAGRGAAFTISAVVTGAGFALLFGLGLALRKNGKPLPAESETPLKTKIEQLLTEARVIIPGGQALLGFQFVATLTKSFSELPNWVQNAHATALLAVALSVLLLMTPAALHRLAYHGEDDPEFCASDRNL
;
A
#
# COMPACT_ATOMS: atom_id res chain seq x y z
N MET A 1 -18.16 27.67 -4.84
CA MET A 1 -17.06 27.39 -3.89
C MET A 1 -17.31 26.15 -3.03
N THR A 2 -18.52 25.92 -2.48
CA THR A 2 -18.84 24.75 -1.65
C THR A 2 -18.70 23.40 -2.39
N THR A 3 -19.16 23.32 -3.64
CA THR A 3 -19.15 22.09 -4.45
C THR A 3 -17.76 21.55 -4.79
N GLU A 4 -16.76 22.44 -4.94
CA GLU A 4 -15.39 22.02 -5.27
C GLU A 4 -14.65 21.48 -4.04
N LEU A 5 -14.83 22.15 -2.89
CA LEU A 5 -14.25 21.73 -1.62
C LEU A 5 -14.85 20.39 -1.15
N ASP A 6 -16.17 20.24 -1.26
CA ASP A 6 -16.87 18.98 -0.98
C ASP A 6 -16.32 17.83 -1.81
N ARG A 7 -16.04 18.10 -3.09
CA ARG A 7 -15.45 17.13 -4.00
C ARG A 7 -14.02 16.76 -3.62
N LYS A 8 -13.13 17.73 -3.36
CA LYS A 8 -11.75 17.46 -2.95
C LYS A 8 -11.69 16.64 -1.66
N VAL A 9 -12.55 16.97 -0.68
CA VAL A 9 -12.69 16.17 0.56
C VAL A 9 -13.19 14.76 0.26
N LYS A 10 -14.20 14.60 -0.61
CA LYS A 10 -14.71 13.29 -1.02
C LYS A 10 -13.59 12.45 -1.61
N ILE A 11 -12.89 12.93 -2.64
CA ILE A 11 -11.78 12.22 -3.31
C ILE A 11 -10.71 11.81 -2.31
N ALA A 12 -10.29 12.74 -1.44
CA ALA A 12 -9.31 12.43 -0.41
C ALA A 12 -9.80 11.28 0.50
N LEU A 13 -11.00 11.37 1.07
CA LEU A 13 -11.52 10.28 1.92
C LEU A 13 -11.60 8.94 1.18
N ASP A 14 -11.96 9.00 -0.09
CA ASP A 14 -12.15 7.87 -0.99
C ASP A 14 -10.82 7.15 -1.32
N GLU A 15 -9.73 7.88 -1.50
CA GLU A 15 -8.37 7.33 -1.59
C GLU A 15 -7.88 6.77 -0.25
N SER A 16 -8.20 7.44 0.86
CA SER A 16 -7.83 6.94 2.18
C SER A 16 -8.50 5.59 2.42
N ARG A 17 -9.79 5.47 2.11
CA ARG A 17 -10.57 4.24 2.27
C ARG A 17 -10.03 3.10 1.40
N LEU A 18 -9.61 3.42 0.19
CA LEU A 18 -8.95 2.47 -0.71
C LEU A 18 -7.71 1.85 -0.04
N LEU A 19 -6.85 2.69 0.53
CA LEU A 19 -5.64 2.26 1.23
C LEU A 19 -5.95 1.55 2.56
N VAL A 20 -6.96 2.02 3.31
CA VAL A 20 -7.42 1.40 4.58
C VAL A 20 -7.76 -0.07 4.35
N LEU A 21 -8.65 -0.34 3.38
CA LEU A 21 -9.17 -1.68 3.14
C LEU A 21 -8.02 -2.65 2.84
N GLY A 22 -7.06 -2.18 2.06
CA GLY A 22 -5.87 -2.92 1.75
C GLY A 22 -4.93 -3.21 2.91
N ALA A 23 -4.61 -2.16 3.67
CA ALA A 23 -3.75 -2.29 4.84
C ALA A 23 -4.37 -3.20 5.91
N GLN A 24 -5.70 -3.18 6.07
CA GLN A 24 -6.41 -4.07 6.98
C GLN A 24 -6.29 -5.55 6.58
N VAL A 25 -6.39 -5.84 5.28
CA VAL A 25 -6.20 -7.20 4.77
C VAL A 25 -4.78 -7.69 5.06
N LEU A 26 -3.77 -6.90 4.71
CA LEU A 26 -2.36 -7.24 4.99
C LEU A 26 -2.10 -7.41 6.49
N PHE A 27 -2.63 -6.51 7.32
CA PHE A 27 -2.56 -6.63 8.78
C PHE A 27 -3.20 -7.93 9.28
N GLY A 28 -4.39 -8.28 8.78
CA GLY A 28 -5.09 -9.51 9.16
C GLY A 28 -4.29 -10.76 8.85
N PHE A 29 -3.69 -10.83 7.66
CA PHE A 29 -2.84 -11.97 7.28
C PHE A 29 -1.50 -12.00 8.05
N ALA A 30 -0.89 -10.83 8.28
CA ALA A 30 0.29 -10.72 9.13
C ALA A 30 0.02 -11.20 10.56
N PHE A 31 -1.17 -10.91 11.09
CA PHE A 31 -1.65 -11.38 12.38
C PHE A 31 -1.90 -12.89 12.38
N GLN A 32 -2.61 -13.39 11.37
CA GLN A 32 -2.93 -14.81 11.21
C GLN A 32 -1.68 -15.69 11.10
N ALA A 33 -0.61 -15.20 10.47
CA ALA A 33 0.67 -15.89 10.36
C ALA A 33 1.28 -16.29 11.71
N VAL A 34 1.09 -15.47 12.76
CA VAL A 34 1.60 -15.75 14.11
C VAL A 34 0.97 -17.02 14.71
N PHE A 35 -0.22 -17.39 14.22
CA PHE A 35 -0.96 -18.57 14.68
C PHE A 35 -0.78 -19.79 13.78
N GLN A 36 0.07 -19.72 12.76
CA GLN A 36 0.35 -20.85 11.88
C GLN A 36 1.32 -21.84 12.54
N ASP A 37 1.16 -23.12 12.23
CA ASP A 37 1.93 -24.22 12.84
C ASP A 37 3.44 -24.01 12.73
N LEU A 38 3.93 -23.65 11.53
CA LEU A 38 5.37 -23.53 11.28
C LEU A 38 5.95 -22.23 11.83
N PHE A 39 5.14 -21.28 12.31
CA PHE A 39 5.63 -20.04 12.88
C PHE A 39 6.47 -20.28 14.15
N ARG A 40 6.09 -21.29 14.95
CA ARG A 40 6.83 -21.70 16.15
C ARG A 40 8.22 -22.25 15.85
N ASP A 41 8.41 -22.80 14.66
CA ASP A 41 9.67 -23.41 14.23
C ASP A 41 10.64 -22.37 13.63
N VAL A 42 10.20 -21.12 13.45
CA VAL A 42 11.05 -20.05 12.92
C VAL A 42 11.95 -19.51 14.04
N ALA A 43 13.16 -19.07 13.69
CA ALA A 43 14.10 -18.44 14.63
C ALA A 43 13.46 -17.29 15.44
N ALA A 44 13.79 -17.18 16.72
CA ALA A 44 13.22 -16.18 17.63
C ALA A 44 13.38 -14.73 17.14
N VAL A 45 14.52 -14.41 16.48
CA VAL A 45 14.74 -13.08 15.88
C VAL A 45 13.72 -12.81 14.77
N THR A 46 13.40 -13.81 13.97
CA THR A 46 12.47 -13.71 12.85
C THR A 46 11.02 -13.64 13.36
N GLN A 47 10.69 -14.33 14.46
CA GLN A 47 9.41 -14.14 15.16
C GLN A 47 9.27 -12.70 15.70
N ALA A 48 10.32 -12.16 16.33
CA ALA A 48 10.33 -10.78 16.82
C ALA A 48 10.16 -9.76 15.68
N LEU A 49 10.80 -10.00 14.53
CA LEU A 49 10.60 -9.19 13.32
C LEU A 49 9.16 -9.24 12.82
N GLN A 50 8.49 -10.40 12.86
CA GLN A 50 7.08 -10.49 12.52
C GLN A 50 6.19 -9.69 13.49
N CYS A 51 6.50 -9.68 14.79
CA CYS A 51 5.81 -8.84 15.77
C CYS A 51 6.01 -7.35 15.51
N ILE A 52 7.23 -6.94 15.12
CA ILE A 52 7.52 -5.55 14.71
C ILE A 52 6.73 -5.20 13.45
N ALA A 53 6.73 -6.10 12.46
CA ALA A 53 5.96 -5.93 11.22
C ALA A 53 4.47 -5.73 11.51
N LEU A 54 3.92 -6.55 12.40
CA LEU A 54 2.53 -6.46 12.84
C LEU A 54 2.23 -5.11 13.54
N GLY A 55 3.14 -4.64 14.40
CA GLY A 55 3.03 -3.33 15.05
C GLY A 55 3.04 -2.18 14.04
N LEU A 56 3.94 -2.23 13.04
CA LEU A 56 4.01 -1.24 11.96
C LEU A 56 2.74 -1.22 11.12
N LEU A 57 2.22 -2.40 10.73
CA LEU A 57 0.97 -2.50 9.98
C LEU A 57 -0.22 -1.97 10.81
N CYS A 58 -0.26 -2.25 12.11
CA CYS A 58 -1.28 -1.71 13.02
C CYS A 58 -1.25 -0.17 13.06
N ILE A 59 -0.06 0.42 13.21
CA ILE A 59 0.13 1.88 13.18
C ILE A 59 -0.33 2.45 11.84
N SER A 60 0.04 1.81 10.73
CA SER A 60 -0.41 2.20 9.39
C SER A 60 -1.93 2.21 9.27
N VAL A 61 -2.60 1.14 9.71
CA VAL A 61 -4.07 1.05 9.69
C VAL A 61 -4.69 2.15 10.54
N GLY A 62 -4.16 2.42 11.74
CA GLY A 62 -4.62 3.52 12.59
C GLY A 62 -4.51 4.89 11.91
N LEU A 63 -3.36 5.17 11.27
CA LEU A 63 -3.13 6.41 10.51
C LEU A 63 -4.08 6.54 9.31
N LEU A 64 -4.44 5.43 8.65
CA LEU A 64 -5.36 5.41 7.52
C LEU A 64 -6.84 5.57 7.92
N ILE A 65 -7.21 5.12 9.12
CA ILE A 65 -8.57 5.28 9.68
C ILE A 65 -8.79 6.72 10.20
N ALA A 66 -7.75 7.33 10.77
CA ALA A 66 -7.81 8.64 11.42
C ALA A 66 -8.44 9.77 10.57
N PRO A 67 -8.16 9.93 9.26
CA PRO A 67 -8.82 10.93 8.41
C PRO A 67 -10.34 10.86 8.40
N SER A 68 -10.89 9.65 8.26
CA SER A 68 -12.35 9.44 8.23
C SER A 68 -12.98 9.77 9.58
N MET A 69 -12.29 9.42 10.68
CA MET A 69 -12.73 9.76 12.03
C MET A 69 -12.64 11.26 12.31
N TYR A 70 -11.56 11.92 11.89
CA TYR A 70 -11.40 13.36 12.02
C TYR A 70 -12.50 14.11 11.28
N HIS A 71 -12.77 13.74 10.02
CA HIS A 71 -13.84 14.37 9.24
C HIS A 71 -15.21 14.22 9.90
N ARG A 72 -15.50 13.05 10.47
CA ARG A 72 -16.80 12.78 11.10
C ARG A 72 -16.96 13.45 12.47
N ILE A 73 -15.91 13.41 13.31
CA ILE A 73 -15.96 13.88 14.71
C ILE A 73 -15.61 15.36 14.81
N ALA A 74 -14.47 15.78 14.25
CA ALA A 74 -13.97 17.14 14.43
C ALA A 74 -14.61 18.14 13.47
N CYS A 75 -14.94 17.71 12.23
CA CYS A 75 -15.58 18.58 11.24
C CYS A 75 -17.11 18.43 11.21
N GLY A 76 -17.70 17.52 12.01
CA GLY A 76 -19.13 17.25 11.99
C GLY A 76 -19.65 16.82 10.61
N GLY A 77 -18.79 16.25 9.77
CA GLY A 77 -19.10 15.89 8.38
C GLY A 77 -19.04 17.05 7.37
N GLN A 78 -18.64 18.26 7.79
CA GLN A 78 -18.49 19.41 6.90
C GLN A 78 -17.13 19.41 6.19
N SER A 79 -17.14 19.82 4.92
CA SER A 79 -15.92 19.93 4.12
C SER A 79 -15.09 21.14 4.53
N SER A 80 -13.80 20.91 4.79
CA SER A 80 -12.87 21.97 5.18
C SER A 80 -11.49 21.75 4.55
N HIS A 81 -10.79 22.84 4.24
CA HIS A 81 -9.40 22.77 3.78
C HIS A 81 -8.49 22.06 4.81
N ARG A 82 -8.78 22.22 6.10
CA ARG A 82 -8.06 21.54 7.19
C ARG A 82 -8.24 20.02 7.13
N ALA A 83 -9.44 19.54 6.79
CA ALA A 83 -9.69 18.10 6.60
C ALA A 83 -8.86 17.53 5.45
N ILE A 84 -8.72 18.25 4.34
CA ILE A 84 -7.88 17.82 3.19
C ILE A 84 -6.41 17.72 3.62
N HIS A 85 -5.87 18.74 4.30
CA HIS A 85 -4.47 18.75 4.72
C HIS A 85 -4.16 17.62 5.73
N ILE A 86 -5.04 17.42 6.71
CA ILE A 86 -4.89 16.34 7.71
C ILE A 86 -4.99 14.97 7.02
N THR A 87 -5.95 14.79 6.12
CA THR A 87 -6.12 13.55 5.36
C THR A 87 -4.87 13.25 4.53
N THR A 88 -4.34 14.24 3.82
CA THR A 88 -3.12 14.11 3.01
C THR A 88 -1.91 13.73 3.84
N SER A 89 -1.69 14.44 4.95
CA SER A 89 -0.57 14.19 5.86
C SER A 89 -0.64 12.80 6.48
N LEU A 90 -1.77 12.42 7.09
CA LEU A 90 -1.91 11.13 7.77
C LEU A 90 -1.79 9.94 6.82
N THR A 91 -2.40 10.02 5.64
CA THR A 91 -2.24 8.97 4.63
C THR A 91 -0.79 8.88 4.14
N SER A 92 -0.11 10.00 3.93
CA SER A 92 1.31 9.99 3.55
C SER A 92 2.19 9.33 4.63
N TRP A 93 1.96 9.70 5.89
CA TRP A 93 2.66 9.11 7.03
C TRP A 93 2.34 7.63 7.24
N SER A 94 1.18 7.14 6.80
CA SER A 94 0.82 5.72 6.89
C SER A 94 1.59 4.82 5.93
N LEU A 95 1.98 5.33 4.76
CA LEU A 95 2.69 4.54 3.75
C LEU A 95 4.08 4.10 4.23
N PHE A 96 4.70 4.86 5.15
CA PHE A 96 6.01 4.56 5.69
C PHE A 96 6.02 3.27 6.55
N PRO A 97 5.23 3.18 7.66
CA PRO A 97 5.14 1.96 8.43
C PRO A 97 4.51 0.81 7.63
N LEU A 98 3.61 1.08 6.67
CA LEU A 98 3.10 0.05 5.77
C LEU A 98 4.23 -0.63 4.98
N THR A 99 5.08 0.17 4.33
CA THR A 99 6.18 -0.32 3.48
C THR A 99 7.20 -1.10 4.30
N LEU A 100 7.56 -0.60 5.49
CA LEU A 100 8.46 -1.31 6.40
C LEU A 100 7.86 -2.62 6.92
N GLY A 101 6.59 -2.61 7.31
CA GLY A 101 5.89 -3.81 7.79
C GLY A 101 5.79 -4.90 6.72
N LEU A 102 5.50 -4.50 5.48
CA LEU A 102 5.48 -5.42 4.33
C LEU A 102 6.88 -5.98 4.02
N GLY A 103 7.91 -5.12 4.03
CA GLY A 103 9.30 -5.54 3.88
C GLY A 103 9.75 -6.55 4.92
N ALA A 104 9.44 -6.29 6.20
CA ALA A 104 9.72 -7.20 7.30
C ALA A 104 8.96 -8.53 7.16
N SER A 105 7.69 -8.50 6.74
CA SER A 105 6.91 -9.72 6.47
C SER A 105 7.55 -10.55 5.35
N ILE A 106 8.03 -9.91 4.27
CA ILE A 106 8.76 -10.60 3.19
C ILE A 106 10.05 -11.24 3.71
N PHE A 107 10.81 -10.54 4.56
CA PHE A 107 12.02 -11.12 5.16
C PHE A 107 11.70 -12.42 5.91
N VAL A 108 10.63 -12.43 6.72
CA VAL A 108 10.22 -13.60 7.51
C VAL A 108 9.92 -14.82 6.64
N ILE A 109 9.30 -14.61 5.48
CA ILE A 109 9.02 -15.67 4.50
C ILE A 109 10.34 -16.24 3.98
N PHE A 110 11.17 -15.38 3.40
CA PHE A 110 12.34 -15.82 2.65
C PHE A 110 13.47 -16.32 3.54
N ASP A 111 13.52 -15.92 4.82
CA ASP A 111 14.49 -16.44 5.80
C ASP A 111 14.33 -17.95 5.97
N ARG A 112 13.09 -18.46 5.86
CA ARG A 112 12.79 -19.88 5.93
C ARG A 112 13.18 -20.66 4.67
N PHE A 113 12.98 -20.07 3.47
CA PHE A 113 13.13 -20.81 2.20
C PHE A 113 14.49 -20.63 1.52
N ALA A 114 14.97 -19.39 1.44
CA ALA A 114 16.15 -19.03 0.66
C ALA A 114 17.38 -18.77 1.56
N GLY A 115 17.19 -18.82 2.88
CA GLY A 115 18.20 -18.49 3.87
C GLY A 115 18.36 -16.99 4.08
N ARG A 116 19.04 -16.65 5.17
CA ARG A 116 19.06 -15.30 5.74
C ARG A 116 19.62 -14.22 4.80
N GLY A 117 20.64 -14.56 4.01
CA GLY A 117 21.26 -13.64 3.05
C GLY A 117 20.35 -13.28 1.86
N ALA A 118 19.71 -14.29 1.27
CA ALA A 118 18.73 -14.08 0.20
C ALA A 118 17.49 -13.35 0.72
N ALA A 119 17.02 -13.70 1.92
CA ALA A 119 15.90 -13.02 2.57
C ALA A 119 16.15 -11.53 2.76
N PHE A 120 17.34 -11.17 3.25
CA PHE A 120 17.72 -9.77 3.45
C PHE A 120 17.76 -9.01 2.12
N THR A 121 18.40 -9.57 1.10
CA THR A 121 18.50 -8.92 -0.22
C THR A 121 17.12 -8.74 -0.87
N ILE A 122 16.29 -9.78 -0.89
CA ILE A 122 14.93 -9.71 -1.46
C ILE A 122 14.07 -8.69 -0.69
N SER A 123 14.05 -8.76 0.63
CA SER A 123 13.31 -7.81 1.47
C SER A 123 13.78 -6.37 1.26
N ALA A 124 15.10 -6.13 1.22
CA ALA A 124 15.67 -4.81 0.98
C ALA A 124 15.30 -4.27 -0.41
N VAL A 125 15.35 -5.11 -1.45
CA VAL A 125 14.96 -4.73 -2.82
C VAL A 125 13.48 -4.38 -2.88
N VAL A 126 12.59 -5.21 -2.34
CA VAL A 126 11.14 -4.93 -2.39
C VAL A 126 10.78 -3.70 -1.56
N THR A 127 11.38 -3.54 -0.37
CA THR A 127 11.19 -2.36 0.48
C THR A 127 11.71 -1.09 -0.20
N GLY A 128 12.89 -1.17 -0.82
CA GLY A 128 13.49 -0.08 -1.58
C GLY A 128 12.64 0.31 -2.79
N ALA A 129 12.14 -0.67 -3.53
CA ALA A 129 11.21 -0.45 -4.63
C ALA A 129 9.89 0.18 -4.15
N GLY A 130 9.35 -0.29 -3.02
CA GLY A 130 8.18 0.31 -2.39
C GLY A 130 8.39 1.77 -2.02
N PHE A 131 9.52 2.12 -1.39
CA PHE A 131 9.85 3.50 -1.10
C PHE A 131 10.09 4.34 -2.36
N ALA A 132 10.76 3.78 -3.37
CA ALA A 132 11.01 4.47 -4.63
C ALA A 132 9.70 4.76 -5.38
N LEU A 133 8.77 3.80 -5.45
CA LEU A 133 7.49 3.96 -6.13
C LEU A 133 6.54 4.86 -5.35
N LEU A 134 6.37 4.62 -4.05
CA LEU A 134 5.37 5.32 -3.24
C LEU A 134 5.84 6.73 -2.85
N PHE A 135 7.11 6.92 -2.51
CA PHE A 135 7.65 8.22 -2.06
C PHE A 135 8.55 8.87 -3.10
N GLY A 136 9.48 8.12 -3.70
CA GLY A 136 10.47 8.65 -4.65
C GLY A 136 9.83 9.26 -5.88
N LEU A 137 8.92 8.53 -6.53
CA LEU A 137 8.21 8.99 -7.72
C LEU A 137 7.29 10.18 -7.41
N GLY A 138 6.58 10.13 -6.28
CA GLY A 138 5.72 11.24 -5.83
C GLY A 138 6.49 12.53 -5.55
N LEU A 139 7.65 12.43 -4.90
CA LEU A 139 8.50 13.58 -4.62
C LEU A 139 9.25 14.10 -5.86
N ALA A 140 9.62 13.21 -6.79
CA ALA A 140 10.29 13.59 -8.03
C ALA A 140 9.37 14.36 -8.98
N LEU A 141 8.13 13.90 -9.14
CA LEU A 141 7.11 14.59 -9.94
C LEU A 141 6.76 15.96 -9.33
N ARG A 142 6.64 16.05 -8.00
CA ARG A 142 6.45 17.33 -7.29
C ARG A 142 7.55 18.36 -7.59
N LYS A 143 8.80 17.92 -7.70
CA LYS A 143 9.97 18.79 -7.93
C LYS A 143 10.05 19.30 -9.37
N ASN A 144 9.51 18.56 -10.32
CA ASN A 144 9.59 18.85 -11.75
C ASN A 144 8.40 19.66 -12.29
N GLY A 145 7.56 20.22 -11.42
CA GLY A 145 6.34 20.98 -11.75
C GLY A 145 6.52 21.98 -12.88
N LYS A 146 6.39 21.51 -14.11
CA LYS A 146 6.23 22.31 -15.31
C LYS A 146 4.73 22.57 -15.45
N PRO A 147 4.27 23.81 -15.66
CA PRO A 147 2.89 24.06 -16.01
C PRO A 147 2.63 23.37 -17.36
N LEU A 148 1.74 22.38 -17.39
CA LEU A 148 1.46 21.64 -18.63
C LEU A 148 0.43 22.33 -19.52
N PRO A 149 0.49 22.08 -20.84
CA PRO A 149 -0.45 22.64 -21.80
C PRO A 149 -1.84 22.03 -21.62
N ALA A 150 -2.86 22.85 -21.79
CA ALA A 150 -4.26 22.46 -21.67
C ALA A 150 -4.71 21.63 -22.87
N GLU A 151 -4.73 20.30 -22.78
CA GLU A 151 -5.57 19.49 -23.69
C GLU A 151 -5.83 18.05 -23.20
N SER A 152 -7.10 17.73 -22.93
CA SER A 152 -7.75 16.47 -23.36
C SER A 152 -9.27 16.54 -23.21
N GLU A 153 -10.00 16.02 -24.20
CA GLU A 153 -11.45 16.17 -24.45
C GLU A 153 -12.39 15.44 -23.45
N THR A 154 -11.89 14.99 -22.31
CA THR A 154 -12.68 14.44 -21.19
C THR A 154 -12.26 15.13 -19.90
N PRO A 155 -13.20 15.63 -19.07
CA PRO A 155 -12.83 16.37 -17.86
C PRO A 155 -11.94 15.49 -16.99
N LEU A 156 -10.74 15.98 -16.71
CA LEU A 156 -9.67 15.25 -16.02
C LEU A 156 -10.12 14.58 -14.71
N LYS A 157 -11.01 15.28 -14.02
CA LYS A 157 -11.78 14.83 -12.87
C LYS A 157 -12.41 13.43 -13.05
N THR A 158 -13.09 13.21 -14.17
CA THR A 158 -13.80 11.95 -14.45
C THR A 158 -12.81 10.80 -14.55
N LYS A 159 -11.62 11.05 -15.12
CA LYS A 159 -10.57 10.04 -15.21
C LYS A 159 -10.00 9.67 -13.84
N ILE A 160 -9.77 10.64 -12.95
CA ILE A 160 -9.31 10.36 -11.57
C ILE A 160 -10.34 9.55 -10.81
N GLU A 161 -11.61 9.96 -10.84
CA GLU A 161 -12.70 9.24 -10.17
C GLU A 161 -12.84 7.81 -10.72
N GLN A 162 -12.71 7.64 -12.03
CA GLN A 162 -12.76 6.34 -12.69
C GLN A 162 -11.57 5.46 -12.31
N LEU A 163 -10.33 5.98 -12.37
CA LEU A 163 -9.13 5.26 -11.96
C LEU A 163 -9.18 4.83 -10.50
N LEU A 164 -9.61 5.71 -9.59
CA LEU A 164 -9.74 5.37 -8.18
C LEU A 164 -10.83 4.31 -7.94
N THR A 165 -11.88 4.30 -8.76
CA THR A 165 -12.94 3.30 -8.69
C THR A 165 -12.46 1.95 -9.21
N GLU A 166 -11.74 1.93 -10.32
CA GLU A 166 -11.12 0.72 -10.87
C GLU A 166 -10.08 0.15 -9.90
N ALA A 167 -9.21 1.01 -9.35
CA ALA A 167 -8.23 0.63 -8.35
C ALA A 167 -8.87 0.07 -7.08
N ARG A 168 -10.04 0.59 -6.65
CA ARG A 168 -10.82 0.05 -5.50
C ARG A 168 -11.29 -1.36 -5.66
N VAL A 169 -11.57 -1.77 -6.88
CA VAL A 169 -12.00 -3.15 -7.15
C VAL A 169 -10.79 -4.09 -7.10
N ILE A 170 -9.62 -3.64 -7.56
CA ILE A 170 -8.46 -4.50 -7.80
C ILE A 170 -7.51 -4.60 -6.58
N ILE A 171 -7.22 -3.47 -5.91
CA ILE A 171 -6.22 -3.37 -4.83
C ILE A 171 -6.50 -4.36 -3.68
N PRO A 172 -7.71 -4.44 -3.12
CA PRO A 172 -8.00 -5.38 -2.03
C PRO A 172 -7.83 -6.83 -2.45
N GLY A 173 -8.15 -7.16 -3.71
CA GLY A 173 -7.95 -8.49 -4.28
C GLY A 173 -6.47 -8.87 -4.33
N GLY A 174 -5.62 -7.98 -4.84
CA GLY A 174 -4.16 -8.20 -4.89
C GLY A 174 -3.55 -8.37 -3.49
N GLN A 175 -4.00 -7.57 -2.51
CA GLN A 175 -3.53 -7.67 -1.13
C GLN A 175 -4.03 -8.92 -0.42
N ALA A 176 -5.24 -9.37 -0.73
CA ALA A 176 -5.74 -10.64 -0.25
C ALA A 176 -4.91 -11.80 -0.81
N LEU A 177 -4.63 -11.81 -2.12
CA LEU A 177 -3.74 -12.81 -2.73
C LEU A 177 -2.37 -12.83 -2.07
N LEU A 178 -1.77 -11.66 -1.84
CA LEU A 178 -0.47 -11.55 -1.16
C LEU A 178 -0.52 -12.15 0.25
N GLY A 179 -1.55 -11.82 1.02
CA GLY A 179 -1.72 -12.30 2.38
C GLY A 179 -2.05 -13.79 2.48
N PHE A 180 -2.88 -14.33 1.59
CA PHE A 180 -3.12 -15.77 1.48
C PHE A 180 -1.84 -16.52 1.12
N GLN A 181 -1.08 -16.05 0.14
CA GLN A 181 0.18 -16.66 -0.24
C GLN A 181 1.20 -16.60 0.90
N PHE A 182 1.23 -15.49 1.65
CA PHE A 182 2.04 -15.36 2.85
C PHE A 182 1.70 -16.42 3.89
N VAL A 183 0.43 -16.51 4.30
CA VAL A 183 -0.01 -17.48 5.32
C VAL A 183 0.20 -18.91 4.85
N ALA A 184 -0.03 -19.21 3.56
CA ALA A 184 0.19 -20.53 2.99
C ALA A 184 1.62 -21.04 3.22
N THR A 185 2.63 -20.15 3.12
CA THR A 185 4.04 -20.54 3.35
C THR A 185 4.34 -21.01 4.77
N LEU A 186 3.47 -20.71 5.74
CA LEU A 186 3.62 -21.10 7.13
C LEU A 186 2.76 -22.33 7.51
N THR A 187 2.14 -22.98 6.53
CA THR A 187 1.36 -24.21 6.75
C THR A 187 2.23 -25.47 6.58
N LYS A 188 1.89 -26.55 7.29
CA LYS A 188 2.58 -27.85 7.15
C LYS A 188 2.49 -28.39 5.72
N SER A 189 1.30 -28.32 5.13
CA SER A 189 1.06 -28.79 3.75
C SER A 189 1.99 -28.15 2.72
N PHE A 190 2.36 -26.87 2.92
CA PHE A 190 3.30 -26.20 2.02
C PHE A 190 4.71 -26.77 2.11
N SER A 191 5.17 -27.14 3.31
CA SER A 191 6.50 -27.73 3.51
C SER A 191 6.66 -29.13 2.94
N GLU A 192 5.56 -29.85 2.73
CA GLU A 192 5.53 -31.18 2.10
C GLU A 192 5.63 -31.11 0.57
N LEU A 193 5.48 -29.91 -0.02
CA LEU A 193 5.56 -29.74 -1.47
C LEU A 193 7.00 -29.85 -1.99
N PRO A 194 7.19 -30.28 -3.25
CA PRO A 194 8.51 -30.27 -3.88
C PRO A 194 9.14 -28.87 -3.89
N ASN A 195 10.46 -28.78 -3.70
CA ASN A 195 11.20 -27.50 -3.64
C ASN A 195 10.96 -26.59 -4.85
N TRP A 196 10.78 -27.16 -6.05
CA TRP A 196 10.50 -26.35 -7.25
C TRP A 196 9.14 -25.65 -7.18
N VAL A 197 8.13 -26.28 -6.54
CA VAL A 197 6.81 -25.67 -6.32
C VAL A 197 6.91 -24.54 -5.29
N GLN A 198 7.66 -24.77 -4.21
CA GLN A 198 7.90 -23.75 -3.19
C GLN A 198 8.60 -22.52 -3.77
N ASN A 199 9.61 -22.72 -4.63
CA ASN A 199 10.32 -21.64 -5.30
C ASN A 199 9.44 -20.90 -6.33
N ALA A 200 8.60 -21.63 -7.07
CA ALA A 200 7.62 -21.03 -7.98
C ALA A 200 6.61 -20.16 -7.21
N HIS A 201 6.11 -20.64 -6.06
CA HIS A 201 5.24 -19.87 -5.17
C HIS A 201 5.93 -18.63 -4.62
N ALA A 202 7.19 -18.75 -4.18
CA ALA A 202 7.97 -17.62 -3.70
C ALA A 202 8.17 -16.55 -4.79
N THR A 203 8.39 -16.98 -6.04
CA THR A 203 8.49 -16.07 -7.19
C THR A 203 7.14 -15.39 -7.49
N ALA A 204 6.04 -16.15 -7.45
CA ALA A 204 4.71 -15.61 -7.61
C ALA A 204 4.37 -14.59 -6.52
N LEU A 205 4.81 -14.84 -5.28
CA LEU A 205 4.63 -13.92 -4.16
C LEU A 205 5.32 -12.58 -4.39
N LEU A 206 6.55 -12.59 -4.92
CA LEU A 206 7.24 -11.34 -5.29
C LEU A 206 6.54 -10.61 -6.43
N ALA A 207 6.03 -11.33 -7.43
CA ALA A 207 5.27 -10.74 -8.53
C ALA A 207 3.98 -10.09 -8.04
N VAL A 208 3.23 -10.75 -7.14
CA VAL A 208 2.02 -10.19 -6.52
C VAL A 208 2.38 -9.01 -5.63
N ALA A 209 3.45 -9.08 -4.84
CA ALA A 209 3.92 -7.96 -4.02
C ALA A 209 4.24 -6.72 -4.88
N LEU A 210 4.95 -6.91 -6.00
CA LEU A 210 5.25 -5.83 -6.94
C LEU A 210 3.97 -5.26 -7.58
N SER A 211 3.04 -6.12 -7.99
CA SER A 211 1.74 -5.71 -8.53
C SER A 211 0.94 -4.87 -7.53
N VAL A 212 0.90 -5.28 -6.26
CA VAL A 212 0.26 -4.50 -5.19
C VAL A 212 0.93 -3.15 -4.99
N LEU A 213 2.26 -3.08 -5.00
CA LEU A 213 2.99 -1.82 -4.89
C LEU A 213 2.67 -0.87 -6.06
N LEU A 214 2.62 -1.39 -7.29
CA LEU A 214 2.24 -0.62 -8.48
C LEU A 214 0.80 -0.13 -8.39
N LEU A 215 -0.15 -1.00 -8.03
CA LEU A 215 -1.56 -0.62 -7.89
C LEU A 215 -1.79 0.43 -6.80
N MET A 216 -0.98 0.43 -5.74
CA MET A 216 -1.04 1.45 -4.68
C MET A 216 -0.40 2.79 -5.08
N THR A 217 0.41 2.80 -6.15
CA THR A 217 1.19 3.96 -6.58
C THR A 217 0.30 5.14 -6.99
N PRO A 218 -0.76 4.99 -7.82
CA PRO A 218 -1.62 6.12 -8.17
C PRO A 218 -2.23 6.82 -6.93
N ALA A 219 -2.80 6.07 -5.99
CA ALA A 219 -3.36 6.67 -4.78
C ALA A 219 -2.31 7.42 -3.92
N ALA A 220 -1.06 6.93 -3.91
CA ALA A 220 0.05 7.58 -3.23
C ALA A 220 0.55 8.83 -3.98
N LEU A 221 0.71 8.74 -5.31
CA LEU A 221 1.19 9.81 -6.18
C LEU A 221 0.27 11.02 -6.16
N HIS A 222 -1.04 10.81 -6.33
CA HIS A 222 -2.00 11.92 -6.34
C HIS A 222 -1.92 12.77 -5.06
N ARG A 223 -1.58 12.13 -3.93
CA ARG A 223 -1.45 12.81 -2.63
C ARG A 223 -0.08 13.43 -2.40
N LEU A 224 1.00 12.71 -2.71
CA LEU A 224 2.37 13.16 -2.43
C LEU A 224 2.86 14.21 -3.44
N ALA A 225 2.47 14.08 -4.70
CA ALA A 225 2.87 15.01 -5.76
C ALA A 225 1.94 16.22 -5.87
N TYR A 226 0.62 15.98 -5.84
CA TYR A 226 -0.38 16.99 -6.24
C TYR A 226 -1.25 17.51 -5.09
N HIS A 227 -0.97 17.13 -3.83
CA HIS A 227 -1.77 17.56 -2.66
C HIS A 227 -3.29 17.25 -2.79
N GLY A 228 -3.68 16.31 -3.66
CA GLY A 228 -5.08 16.02 -3.98
C GLY A 228 -5.75 17.05 -4.91
N GLU A 229 -4.98 17.79 -5.71
CA GLU A 229 -5.49 18.66 -6.78
C GLU A 229 -5.62 17.90 -8.11
N ASP A 230 -6.62 18.27 -8.92
CA ASP A 230 -6.91 17.63 -10.21
C ASP A 230 -5.80 17.95 -11.24
N ASP A 231 -4.73 17.15 -11.30
CA ASP A 231 -3.57 17.42 -12.17
C ASP A 231 -3.45 16.45 -13.37
N PRO A 232 -3.36 16.96 -14.62
CA PRO A 232 -3.31 16.16 -15.84
C PRO A 232 -2.23 15.08 -15.93
N GLU A 233 -1.12 15.22 -15.22
CA GLU A 233 0.00 14.26 -15.28
C GLU A 233 -0.34 12.89 -14.66
N PHE A 234 -1.32 12.83 -13.75
CA PHE A 234 -1.68 11.60 -13.03
C PHE A 234 -2.10 10.45 -13.96
N CYS A 235 -2.87 10.75 -15.02
CA CYS A 235 -3.31 9.77 -16.01
C CYS A 235 -2.26 9.40 -17.06
N ALA A 236 -1.16 10.16 -17.17
CA ALA A 236 -0.12 9.93 -18.15
C ALA A 236 0.95 8.95 -17.65
N SER A 237 1.20 8.89 -16.34
CA SER A 237 2.19 7.98 -15.73
C SER A 237 1.79 6.51 -15.80
N ASP A 238 0.49 6.20 -15.83
CA ASP A 238 -0.05 4.82 -15.89
C ASP A 238 -0.03 4.24 -17.31
N ARG A 239 0.22 5.08 -18.33
CA ARG A 239 0.25 4.68 -19.75
C ARG A 239 1.65 4.31 -20.25
N ASN A 240 2.68 4.54 -19.42
CA ASN A 240 4.10 4.34 -19.74
C ASN A 240 4.81 3.32 -18.83
N LEU A 241 4.05 2.61 -17.97
CA LEU A 241 4.48 1.44 -17.20
C LEU A 241 3.88 0.18 -17.83
#